data_AF-A0ABD6WUY1-F1
#
_entry.id   AF-A0ABD6WUY1-F1
#
_cell.length_a   1.000
_cell.length_b   1.000
_cell.length_c   1.000
_cell.angle_alpha   90.00
_cell.angle_beta   90.00
_cell.angle_gamma   90.00
#
_symmetry.space_group_name_H-M   'P 1'
#
loop_
_entity.id
_entity.type
_entity.pdbx_description
1 polymer ?
#
loop_
_entity_poly.entity_id
_entity_poly.type
_entity_poly.pdbx_seq_one_letter_code
_entity_poly.pdbx_strand_id
1 'polypeptide(L)'
;MKREIRGITFFSLVWEIIIFGGFISANELGIKNLVQAYEWFFYFMTALAILAIFFGSSKPRFQYTKAKYHWEMITNTLLGIMLAYYGYFVCASILTFFGYASAQQNYFNKEKENEKTE
;
A
#
# COMPACT_ATOMS: atom_id res chain seq x y z
N MET A 1 -13.23 -20.63 7.34
CA MET A 1 -13.19 -19.48 8.29
C MET A 1 -13.79 -18.27 7.56
N LYS A 2 -14.83 -17.61 8.07
CA LYS A 2 -15.41 -16.42 7.41
C LYS A 2 -14.37 -15.30 7.41
N ARG A 3 -13.95 -14.80 6.24
CA ARG A 3 -13.01 -13.67 6.12
C ARG A 3 -13.72 -12.37 6.50
N GLU A 4 -13.02 -11.47 7.18
CA GLU A 4 -13.55 -10.16 7.54
C GLU A 4 -13.60 -9.26 6.29
N ILE A 5 -14.77 -8.68 6.01
CA ILE A 5 -14.95 -7.77 4.87
C ILE A 5 -14.44 -6.39 5.27
N ARG A 6 -13.48 -5.85 4.51
CA ARG A 6 -12.94 -4.52 4.73
C ARG A 6 -13.35 -3.56 3.61
N GLY A 7 -14.02 -2.48 4.00
CA GLY A 7 -14.26 -1.31 3.18
C GLY A 7 -13.20 -0.22 3.41
N ILE A 8 -13.40 0.93 2.77
CA ILE A 8 -12.61 2.14 3.04
C ILE A 8 -12.96 2.60 4.45
N THR A 9 -11.93 2.87 5.27
CA THR A 9 -12.11 3.35 6.64
C THR A 9 -11.59 4.78 6.76
N PHE A 10 -12.17 5.56 7.68
CA PHE A 10 -11.68 6.90 7.97
C PHE A 10 -10.20 6.89 8.39
N PHE A 11 -9.78 5.86 9.12
CA PHE A 11 -8.39 5.70 9.53
C PHE A 11 -7.44 5.55 8.32
N SER A 12 -7.84 4.78 7.30
CA SER A 12 -7.07 4.66 6.05
C SER A 12 -6.87 6.02 5.37
N LEU A 13 -7.93 6.83 5.31
CA LEU A 13 -7.86 8.17 4.71
C LEU A 13 -6.94 9.11 5.48
N VAL A 14 -7.06 9.15 6.82
CA VAL A 14 -6.21 9.99 7.67
C VAL A 14 -4.74 9.58 7.53
N TRP A 15 -4.49 8.28 7.49
CA TRP A 15 -3.14 7.75 7.32
C TRP A 15 -2.51 8.18 6.00
N GLU A 16 -3.25 8.10 4.90
CA GLU A 16 -2.81 8.58 3.59
C GLU A 16 -2.53 10.08 3.61
N ILE A 17 -3.40 10.89 4.21
CA ILE A 17 -3.18 12.35 4.34
C ILE A 17 -1.88 12.64 5.11
N ILE A 18 -1.59 11.90 6.18
CA ILE A 18 -0.36 12.07 6.96
C ILE A 18 0.88 11.70 6.13
N ILE A 19 0.81 10.63 5.33
CA ILE A 19 1.93 10.22 4.47
C ILE A 19 2.11 11.23 3.33
N PHE A 20 1.08 11.45 2.52
CA PHE A 20 1.14 12.32 1.35
C PHE A 20 1.34 13.77 1.74
N GLY A 21 0.40 14.32 2.51
CA GLY A 21 0.41 15.71 2.92
C GLY A 21 1.61 16.03 3.80
N GLY A 22 1.96 15.13 4.72
CA GLY A 22 3.11 15.32 5.60
C GLY A 22 4.44 15.27 4.87
N PHE A 23 4.65 14.31 3.97
CA PHE A 23 5.91 14.22 3.21
C PHE A 23 6.09 15.36 2.21
N ILE A 24 5.03 15.71 1.47
CA ILE A 24 5.04 16.86 0.55
C ILE A 24 5.33 18.13 1.35
N SER A 25 4.57 18.40 2.42
CA SER A 25 4.78 19.61 3.23
C SER A 25 6.18 19.67 3.84
N ALA A 26 6.73 18.54 4.29
CA ALA A 26 8.09 18.49 4.83
C ALA A 26 9.15 18.88 3.79
N ASN A 27 8.98 18.43 2.54
CA ASN A 27 9.87 18.78 1.43
C ASN A 27 9.70 20.25 1.03
N GLU A 28 8.47 20.70 0.80
CA GLU A 28 8.19 22.09 0.37
C GLU A 28 8.60 23.13 1.43
N LEU A 29 8.46 22.81 2.72
CA LEU A 29 8.87 23.67 3.83
C LEU A 29 10.34 23.49 4.24
N GLY A 30 11.09 22.58 3.59
CA GLY A 30 12.51 22.36 3.85
C GLY A 30 12.84 21.82 5.24
N ILE A 31 11.91 21.09 5.88
CA ILE A 31 12.08 20.56 7.24
C ILE A 31 12.93 19.28 7.19
N LYS A 32 14.25 19.45 7.12
CA LYS A 32 15.22 18.37 6.86
C LYS A 32 15.06 17.14 7.76
N ASN A 33 14.91 17.33 9.07
CA ASN A 33 14.77 16.21 10.02
C ASN A 33 13.50 15.39 9.76
N LEU A 34 12.43 16.06 9.35
CA LEU A 34 11.15 15.41 9.06
C LEU A 34 11.22 14.67 7.72
N VAL A 35 11.82 15.28 6.70
CA VAL A 35 12.10 14.60 5.42
C VAL A 35 12.90 13.34 5.67
N GLN A 36 14.00 13.43 6.42
CA GLN A 36 14.84 12.28 6.75
C GLN A 36 14.06 11.18 7.51
N ALA A 37 13.16 11.54 8.43
CA ALA A 37 12.32 10.57 9.12
C ALA A 37 11.39 9.82 8.14
N TYR A 38 10.80 10.52 7.17
CA TYR A 38 10.00 9.91 6.12
C TYR A 38 10.84 9.02 5.18
N GLU A 39 12.05 9.44 4.82
CA GLU A 39 12.97 8.61 4.02
C GLU A 39 13.25 7.27 4.71
N TRP A 40 13.65 7.32 5.99
CA TRP A 40 13.88 6.12 6.79
C TRP A 40 12.65 5.24 6.86
N PHE A 41 11.47 5.85 7.03
CA PHE A 41 10.20 5.13 7.00
C PHE A 41 9.97 4.43 5.66
N PHE A 42 10.17 5.11 4.53
CA PHE A 42 10.00 4.50 3.20
C PHE A 42 11.00 3.38 2.93
N TYR A 43 12.27 3.55 3.33
CA TYR A 43 13.26 2.48 3.23
C TYR A 43 12.91 1.28 4.09
N PHE A 44 12.47 1.51 5.32
CA PHE A 44 12.03 0.44 6.22
C PHE A 44 10.84 -0.33 5.64
N MET A 45 9.81 0.38 5.16
CA MET A 45 8.65 -0.25 4.52
C MET A 45 9.04 -1.02 3.24
N THR A 46 9.98 -0.49 2.47
CA THR A 46 10.51 -1.15 1.27
C THR A 46 11.20 -2.46 1.63
N ALA A 47 12.03 -2.47 2.68
CA ALA A 47 12.69 -3.67 3.17
C ALA A 47 11.67 -4.72 3.66
N LEU A 48 10.63 -4.29 4.38
CA LEU A 48 9.54 -5.19 4.79
C LEU A 48 8.78 -5.77 3.59
N ALA A 49 8.51 -4.96 2.56
CA ALA A 49 7.85 -5.43 1.35
C ALA A 49 8.69 -6.50 0.63
N ILE A 50 10.01 -6.28 0.52
CA ILE A 50 10.94 -7.28 -0.03
C ILE A 50 10.91 -8.57 0.80
N LEU A 51 10.99 -8.46 2.13
CA LEU A 51 10.93 -9.63 3.02
C LEU A 51 9.61 -10.40 2.83
N ALA A 52 8.48 -9.69 2.74
CA ALA A 52 7.18 -10.32 2.52
C ALA A 52 7.11 -11.06 1.18
N ILE A 53 7.81 -10.61 0.14
CA ILE A 53 7.94 -11.32 -1.13
C ILE A 53 8.70 -12.64 -0.93
N PHE A 54 9.78 -12.66 -0.15
CA PHE A 54 10.58 -13.87 0.12
C PHE A 54 9.84 -14.91 0.97
N PHE A 55 9.10 -14.49 1.99
CA PHE A 55 8.37 -15.42 2.88
C PHE A 55 7.07 -15.97 2.28
N GLY A 56 6.67 -15.47 1.11
CA GLY A 56 5.43 -15.85 0.44
C GLY A 56 4.20 -15.29 1.13
N SER A 57 3.16 -15.03 0.35
CA SER A 57 1.92 -14.48 0.90
C SER A 57 1.11 -15.57 1.60
N SER A 58 0.86 -15.38 2.90
CA SER A 58 -0.10 -16.19 3.65
C SER A 58 -1.50 -16.04 3.07
N LYS A 59 -2.39 -17.03 3.30
CA LYS A 59 -3.79 -16.97 2.85
C LYS A 59 -4.40 -15.60 3.23
N PRO A 60 -5.13 -14.93 2.31
CA PRO A 60 -5.61 -13.57 2.55
C PRO A 60 -6.54 -13.56 3.76
N ARG A 61 -6.19 -12.68 4.70
CA ARG A 61 -6.87 -12.54 5.99
C ARG A 61 -8.15 -11.72 5.87
N PHE A 62 -8.21 -10.84 4.87
CA PHE A 62 -9.31 -9.90 4.65
C PHE A 62 -9.91 -10.10 3.26
N GLN A 63 -11.18 -9.69 3.12
CA GLN A 63 -11.84 -9.61 1.82
C GLN A 63 -12.17 -8.15 1.52
N TYR A 64 -11.61 -7.60 0.45
CA TYR A 64 -11.82 -6.21 0.08
C TYR A 64 -13.13 -6.03 -0.68
N THR A 65 -13.84 -4.93 -0.40
CA THR A 65 -14.93 -4.48 -1.28
C THR A 65 -14.34 -3.92 -2.57
N LYS A 66 -15.16 -3.86 -3.64
CA LYS A 66 -14.74 -3.26 -4.92
C LYS A 66 -14.24 -1.83 -4.75
N ALA A 67 -14.93 -1.02 -3.94
CA ALA A 67 -14.52 0.34 -3.65
C ALA A 67 -13.14 0.39 -2.96
N LYS A 68 -12.92 -0.46 -1.95
CA LYS A 68 -11.62 -0.53 -1.27
C LYS A 68 -10.50 -0.95 -2.21
N TYR A 69 -10.73 -1.95 -3.06
CA TYR A 69 -9.72 -2.39 -4.03
C TYR A 69 -9.27 -1.26 -4.96
N HIS A 70 -10.21 -0.51 -5.55
CA HIS A 70 -9.87 0.62 -6.43
C HIS A 70 -9.19 1.74 -5.64
N TRP A 71 -9.62 1.99 -4.40
CA TRP A 71 -9.00 2.97 -3.52
C TRP A 71 -7.53 2.64 -3.24
N GLU A 72 -7.23 1.40 -2.87
CA GLU A 72 -5.86 0.92 -2.64
C GLU A 72 -5.01 1.02 -3.92
N MET A 73 -5.58 0.70 -5.09
CA MET A 73 -4.88 0.88 -6.37
C MET A 73 -4.52 2.35 -6.61
N ILE A 74 -5.48 3.27 -6.46
CA ILE A 74 -5.26 4.70 -6.67
C ILE A 74 -4.21 5.24 -5.69
N THR A 75 -4.34 4.92 -4.42
CA THR A 75 -3.46 5.45 -3.37
C THR A 75 -2.04 4.89 -3.47
N ASN A 76 -1.87 3.60 -3.77
CA ASN A 76 -0.54 3.05 -4.06
C ASN A 76 0.07 3.66 -5.34
N THR A 77 -0.75 3.96 -6.36
CA THR A 77 -0.27 4.67 -7.58
C THR A 77 0.24 6.06 -7.21
N LEU A 78 -0.55 6.82 -6.45
CA LEU A 78 -0.18 8.16 -6.00
C LEU A 78 1.07 8.14 -5.14
N LEU A 79 1.23 7.13 -4.27
CA LEU A 79 2.43 6.92 -3.46
C LEU A 79 3.65 6.72 -4.35
N GLY A 80 3.54 5.86 -5.37
CA GLY A 80 4.60 5.67 -6.36
C GLY A 80 4.98 6.95 -7.09
N ILE A 81 3.99 7.71 -7.57
CA ILE A 81 4.22 8.99 -8.26
C ILE A 81 4.92 10.00 -7.35
N MET A 82 4.43 10.16 -6.10
CA MET A 82 5.03 11.06 -5.12
C MET A 82 6.49 10.70 -4.83
N LEU A 83 6.76 9.42 -4.55
CA LEU A 83 8.12 8.96 -4.26
C LEU A 83 9.05 9.12 -5.46
N ALA A 84 8.58 8.83 -6.68
CA ALA A 84 9.35 9.02 -7.90
C ALA A 84 9.65 10.51 -8.16
N TYR A 85 8.67 11.40 -7.91
CA TYR A 85 8.83 12.84 -8.05
C TYR A 85 9.97 13.38 -7.18
N TYR A 86 10.08 12.92 -5.94
CA TYR A 86 11.19 13.30 -5.03
C TYR A 86 12.45 12.42 -5.18
N GLY A 87 12.54 11.56 -6.19
CA GLY A 87 13.76 10.81 -6.54
C GLY A 87 13.92 9.42 -5.90
N TYR A 88 12.94 8.93 -5.14
CA TYR A 88 12.99 7.62 -4.46
C TYR A 88 12.47 6.47 -5.35
N PHE A 89 13.05 6.30 -6.54
CA PHE A 89 12.56 5.35 -7.56
C PHE A 89 12.48 3.89 -7.09
N VAL A 90 13.44 3.44 -6.28
CA VAL A 90 13.44 2.06 -5.74
C VAL A 90 12.27 1.85 -4.78
N CYS A 91 12.03 2.79 -3.85
CA CYS A 91 10.89 2.74 -2.95
C CYS A 91 9.57 2.85 -3.72
N ALA A 92 9.50 3.78 -4.68
CA ALA A 92 8.34 3.99 -5.52
C ALA A 92 7.91 2.70 -6.21
N SER A 93 8.83 2.04 -6.91
CA SER A 93 8.53 0.81 -7.63
C SER A 93 8.11 -0.32 -6.68
N ILE A 94 8.93 -0.66 -5.69
CA ILE A 94 8.69 -1.80 -4.80
C ILE A 94 7.39 -1.63 -4.01
N LEU A 95 7.16 -0.47 -3.39
CA LEU A 95 5.97 -0.23 -2.58
C LEU A 95 4.70 -0.21 -3.43
N THR A 96 4.74 0.38 -4.63
CA THR A 96 3.58 0.42 -5.53
C THR A 96 3.19 -0.98 -5.98
N PHE A 97 4.15 -1.77 -6.47
CA PHE A 97 3.87 -3.14 -6.93
C PHE A 97 3.46 -4.06 -5.77
N PHE A 98 4.09 -3.90 -4.61
CA PHE A 98 3.70 -4.64 -3.42
C PHE A 98 2.26 -4.30 -2.99
N GLY A 99 1.89 -3.02 -3.00
CA GLY A 99 0.53 -2.55 -2.75
C GLY A 99 -0.49 -3.17 -3.70
N TYR A 100 -0.19 -3.21 -5.00
CA TYR A 100 -1.05 -3.85 -6.00
C TYR A 100 -1.22 -5.34 -5.77
N ALA A 101 -0.11 -6.06 -5.54
CA ALA A 101 -0.14 -7.49 -5.28
C ALA A 101 -0.97 -7.80 -4.02
N SER A 102 -0.81 -7.01 -2.96
CA SER A 102 -1.59 -7.12 -1.73
C SER A 102 -3.08 -6.84 -1.96
N ALA A 103 -3.43 -5.76 -2.67
CA ALA A 103 -4.81 -5.42 -2.99
C ALA A 103 -5.49 -6.52 -3.81
N GLN A 104 -4.79 -7.07 -4.81
CA GLN A 104 -5.29 -8.14 -5.68
C GLN A 104 -5.53 -9.44 -4.89
N GLN A 105 -4.60 -9.82 -4.01
CA GLN A 105 -4.75 -11.01 -3.16
C GLN A 105 -5.97 -10.91 -2.23
N ASN A 106 -6.27 -9.72 -1.71
CA ASN A 106 -7.41 -9.50 -0.82
C ASN A 106 -8.75 -9.28 -1.56
N TYR A 107 -8.74 -8.98 -2.86
CA TYR A 107 -9.97 -8.83 -3.67
C TYR A 107 -10.42 -10.16 -4.31
N PHE A 108 -9.50 -10.92 -4.94
CA PHE A 108 -9.87 -12.01 -5.87
C PHE A 108 -10.17 -13.39 -5.26
N ASN A 109 -10.16 -13.54 -3.94
CA ASN A 109 -10.17 -14.88 -3.36
C ASN A 109 -11.58 -15.49 -3.11
N LYS A 110 -12.61 -15.02 -3.84
CA LYS A 110 -13.96 -15.62 -3.87
C LYS A 110 -14.31 -16.33 -5.20
N GLU A 111 -13.81 -15.85 -6.34
CA GLU A 111 -14.19 -16.43 -7.64
C GLU A 111 -13.54 -17.80 -7.87
N LYS A 112 -12.26 -17.97 -7.51
CA LYS A 112 -11.54 -19.24 -7.68
C LYS A 112 -11.96 -20.37 -6.72
N GLU A 113 -12.64 -20.06 -5.62
CA GLU A 113 -13.19 -21.10 -4.72
C GLU A 113 -14.53 -21.64 -5.23
N ASN A 114 -15.31 -20.85 -5.99
CA ASN A 114 -16.60 -21.29 -6.53
C ASN A 114 -16.49 -21.98 -7.90
N GLU A 115 -15.48 -21.68 -8.73
CA GLU A 115 -15.26 -22.37 -10.03
C GLU A 115 -14.77 -23.82 -9.90
N LYS A 116 -14.41 -24.29 -8.70
CA LYS A 116 -14.05 -25.71 -8.46
C LYS A 116 -15.19 -26.57 -7.95
N THR A 117 -16.41 -26.03 -7.89
CA THR A 117 -17.58 -26.72 -7.32
C THR A 117 -18.77 -26.80 -8.29
N GLU A 118 -18.54 -26.59 -9.59
CA GLU A 118 -19.50 -26.92 -10.65
C GLU A 118 -18.91 -27.97 -11.60
#